data_AF-A0A843HIG7-F1
#
_entry.id   AF-A0A843HIG7-F1
#
_cell.length_a   1.000
_cell.length_b   1.000
_cell.length_c   1.000
_cell.angle_alpha   90.00
_cell.angle_beta   90.00
_cell.angle_gamma   90.00
#
_symmetry.space_group_name_H-M   'P 1'
#
loop_
_entity.id
_entity.type
_entity.pdbx_description
1 polymer ?
#
loop_
_entity_poly.entity_id
_entity_poly.type
_entity_poly.pdbx_seq_one_letter_code
_entity_poly.pdbx_strand_id
1 'polypeptide(L)'
;MESSNEDIFGALNEDPIKAINERDKRMTECFRRLFSTQDGRIVLHQLLTDLRFYDECISETDVALNNFAKFMIFKRLKVQNKREITKLIMDIDTGA
;
A
#
# COMPACT_ATOMS: atom_id res chain seq x y z
N MET A 1 -43.42 9.11 -5.00
CA MET A 1 -42.17 8.70 -4.33
C MET A 1 -42.01 7.21 -4.57
N GLU A 2 -41.44 6.85 -5.70
CA GLU A 2 -40.92 5.48 -5.91
C GLU A 2 -39.51 5.69 -6.44
N SER A 3 -38.56 5.37 -5.56
CA SER A 3 -37.13 5.54 -5.77
C SER A 3 -36.66 4.51 -6.78
N SER A 4 -36.00 5.00 -7.83
CA SER A 4 -35.26 4.29 -8.85
C SER A 4 -34.54 3.04 -8.34
N ASN A 5 -34.99 1.87 -8.78
CA ASN A 5 -34.27 0.60 -8.65
C ASN A 5 -33.51 0.22 -9.93
N GLU A 6 -33.33 1.16 -10.87
CA GLU A 6 -32.69 0.89 -12.17
C GLU A 6 -31.18 1.20 -12.23
N ASP A 7 -30.56 1.75 -11.18
CA ASP A 7 -29.16 2.21 -11.27
C ASP A 7 -28.09 1.21 -10.76
N ILE A 8 -28.46 0.00 -10.33
CA ILE A 8 -27.48 -0.92 -9.71
C ILE A 8 -26.93 -1.98 -10.69
N PHE A 9 -27.61 -2.26 -11.82
CA PHE A 9 -27.21 -3.33 -12.74
C PHE A 9 -26.56 -2.87 -14.05
N GLY A 10 -26.34 -1.56 -14.25
CA GLY A 10 -25.73 -1.01 -15.46
C GLY A 10 -24.22 -1.28 -15.67
N ALA A 11 -23.53 -1.93 -14.73
CA ALA A 11 -22.07 -2.07 -14.75
C ALA A 11 -21.53 -3.48 -15.03
N LEU A 12 -22.34 -4.40 -15.58
CA LEU A 12 -21.90 -5.78 -15.87
C LEU A 12 -21.18 -5.95 -17.23
N ASN A 13 -20.83 -4.87 -17.92
CA ASN A 13 -20.10 -4.89 -19.20
C ASN A 13 -18.66 -4.34 -19.09
N GLU A 14 -18.09 -4.24 -17.89
CA GLU A 14 -16.66 -3.92 -17.75
C GLU A 14 -15.84 -5.21 -17.74
N ASP A 15 -14.89 -5.30 -18.67
CA ASP A 15 -13.86 -6.34 -18.67
C ASP A 15 -13.30 -6.49 -17.24
N PRO A 16 -13.46 -7.65 -16.59
CA PRO A 16 -13.07 -7.84 -15.20
C PRO A 16 -11.57 -7.58 -14.99
N ILE A 17 -10.74 -7.79 -16.02
CA ILE A 17 -9.30 -7.47 -15.98
C ILE A 17 -9.09 -5.95 -15.91
N LYS A 18 -9.89 -5.16 -16.65
CA LYS A 18 -9.85 -3.69 -16.63
C LYS A 18 -10.29 -3.14 -15.27
N ALA A 19 -11.36 -3.69 -14.69
CA ALA A 19 -11.85 -3.29 -13.36
C ALA A 19 -10.84 -3.59 -12.23
N ILE A 20 -10.15 -4.74 -12.30
CA ILE A 20 -9.07 -5.10 -11.36
C ILE A 20 -7.90 -4.12 -11.48
N ASN A 21 -7.46 -3.82 -12.69
CA ASN A 21 -6.37 -2.87 -12.93
C ASN A 21 -6.69 -1.47 -12.41
N GLU A 22 -7.93 -1.01 -12.57
CA GLU A 22 -8.36 0.30 -12.09
C GLU A 22 -8.43 0.35 -10.57
N ARG A 23 -8.91 -0.72 -9.93
CA ARG A 23 -8.88 -0.84 -8.46
C ARG A 23 -7.45 -0.82 -7.91
N ASP A 24 -6.53 -1.52 -8.55
CA ASP A 24 -5.12 -1.56 -8.11
C ASP A 24 -4.41 -0.21 -8.32
N LYS A 25 -4.75 0.54 -9.37
CA LYS A 25 -4.28 1.93 -9.58
C LYS A 25 -4.80 2.86 -8.49
N ARG A 26 -6.11 2.90 -8.25
CA ARG A 26 -6.72 3.74 -7.20
C ARG A 26 -6.16 3.41 -5.82
N MET A 27 -5.93 2.13 -5.54
CA MET A 27 -5.29 1.71 -4.29
C MET A 27 -3.86 2.23 -4.18
N THR A 28 -3.08 2.15 -5.25
CA THR A 28 -1.71 2.68 -5.32
C THR A 28 -1.68 4.19 -5.07
N GLU A 29 -2.58 4.94 -5.70
CA GLU A 29 -2.69 6.39 -5.52
C GLU A 29 -3.09 6.78 -4.09
N CYS A 30 -4.06 6.08 -3.50
CA CYS A 30 -4.43 6.27 -2.10
C CYS A 30 -3.26 5.99 -1.17
N PHE A 31 -2.52 4.90 -1.40
CA PHE A 31 -1.35 4.53 -0.59
C PHE A 31 -0.30 5.65 -0.65
N ARG A 32 0.06 6.10 -1.85
CA ARG A 32 1.04 7.17 -2.06
C ARG A 32 0.61 8.48 -1.43
N ARG A 33 -0.67 8.85 -1.53
CA ARG A 33 -1.21 10.09 -0.96
C ARG A 33 -1.30 10.05 0.56
N LEU A 34 -1.68 8.92 1.15
CA LEU A 34 -1.75 8.78 2.60
C LEU A 34 -0.34 8.82 3.20
N PHE A 35 0.56 8.00 2.66
CA PHE A 35 1.91 7.83 3.19
C PHE A 35 2.92 8.88 2.71
N SER A 36 2.48 9.90 1.97
CA SER A 36 3.29 11.11 1.75
C SER A 36 3.20 12.10 2.92
N THR A 37 2.12 12.03 3.71
CA THR A 37 1.90 12.87 4.90
C THR A 37 2.80 12.47 6.07
N GLN A 38 3.09 13.38 7.00
CA GLN A 38 3.91 13.09 8.17
C GLN A 38 3.33 11.95 9.02
N ASP A 39 2.06 12.07 9.42
CA ASP A 39 1.36 11.04 10.21
C ASP A 39 1.28 9.72 9.45
N GLY A 40 1.01 9.77 8.14
CA GLY A 40 1.02 8.59 7.29
C GLY A 40 2.37 7.89 7.37
N ARG A 41 3.49 8.61 7.20
CA ARG A 41 4.82 8.00 7.26
C ARG A 41 5.13 7.40 8.64
N ILE A 42 4.66 8.00 9.74
CA ILE A 42 4.77 7.42 11.10
C ILE A 42 4.02 6.08 11.17
N VAL A 43 2.77 6.04 10.70
CA VAL A 43 1.97 4.81 10.66
C VAL A 43 2.63 3.75 9.77
N LEU A 44 3.15 4.15 8.61
CA LEU A 44 3.84 3.23 7.70
C LEU A 44 5.11 2.65 8.35
N HIS A 45 5.87 3.48 9.06
CA HIS A 45 7.05 3.05 9.78
C HIS A 45 6.71 2.00 10.83
N GLN A 46 5.70 2.26 11.68
CA GLN A 46 5.26 1.29 12.68
C GLN A 46 4.79 -0.03 12.05
N LEU A 47 3.99 0.04 10.98
CA LEU A 47 3.52 -1.15 10.26
C LEU A 47 4.68 -1.99 9.73
N LEU A 48 5.71 -1.35 9.17
CA LEU A 48 6.87 -2.06 8.65
C LEU A 48 7.74 -2.66 9.76
N THR A 49 7.83 -2.00 10.91
CA THR A 49 8.46 -2.55 12.12
C THR A 49 7.71 -3.79 12.61
N ASP A 50 6.38 -3.73 12.71
CA ASP A 50 5.56 -4.87 13.15
C ASP A 50 5.67 -6.07 12.18
N LEU A 51 5.86 -5.79 10.89
CA LEU A 51 6.10 -6.80 9.86
C LEU A 51 7.57 -7.21 9.71
N ARG A 52 8.43 -6.84 10.67
CA ARG A 52 9.84 -7.25 10.74
C ARG A 52 10.63 -6.82 9.51
N PHE A 53 10.22 -5.75 8.81
CA PHE A 53 10.78 -5.33 7.53
C PHE A 53 12.28 -4.96 7.62
N TYR A 54 12.67 -4.34 8.74
CA TYR A 54 14.04 -3.87 8.97
C TYR A 54 14.94 -4.91 9.62
N ASP A 55 14.36 -5.92 10.27
CA ASP A 55 15.06 -6.86 11.15
C ASP A 55 15.56 -8.10 10.40
N GLU A 56 16.53 -8.77 11.02
CA GLU A 56 16.89 -10.13 10.64
C GLU A 56 15.77 -11.09 11.05
N CYS A 57 15.35 -11.93 10.11
CA CYS A 57 14.29 -12.90 10.34
C CYS A 57 14.87 -14.16 10.98
N ILE A 58 14.50 -14.44 12.22
CA ILE A 58 15.01 -15.58 13.00
C ILE A 58 14.09 -16.81 12.96
N SER A 59 12.83 -16.63 12.56
CA SER A 59 11.83 -17.68 12.45
C SER A 59 11.15 -17.67 11.07
N GLU A 60 10.52 -18.79 10.69
CA GLU A 60 9.70 -18.85 9.47
C GLU A 60 8.56 -17.85 9.49
N THR A 61 7.98 -17.57 10.66
CA THR A 61 6.94 -16.54 10.84
C THR A 61 7.48 -15.16 10.53
N ASP A 62 8.68 -14.81 11.01
CA ASP A 62 9.32 -13.53 10.68
C ASP A 62 9.55 -13.40 9.17
N VAL A 63 10.02 -14.49 8.53
CA VAL A 63 10.26 -14.52 7.09
C VAL A 63 8.96 -14.27 6.32
N ALA A 64 7.85 -14.89 6.73
CA ALA A 64 6.56 -14.70 6.10
C ALA A 64 6.06 -13.25 6.21
N LEU A 65 6.15 -12.64 7.41
CA LEU A 65 5.78 -11.25 7.65
C LEU A 65 6.66 -10.28 6.85
N ASN A 66 7.97 -10.49 6.85
CA ASN A 66 8.93 -9.68 6.13
C ASN A 66 8.70 -9.73 4.61
N ASN A 67 8.44 -10.93 4.07
CA ASN A 67 8.12 -11.09 2.65
C ASN A 67 6.79 -10.43 2.28
N PHE A 68 5.79 -10.50 3.17
CA PHE A 68 4.53 -9.80 2.98
C PHE A 68 4.71 -8.28 2.96
N ALA A 69 5.51 -7.72 3.88
CA ALA A 69 5.86 -6.30 3.88
C ALA A 69 6.54 -5.87 2.58
N LYS A 70 7.54 -6.64 2.12
CA LYS A 70 8.20 -6.39 0.84
C LYS A 70 7.19 -6.38 -0.30
N PHE A 71 6.35 -7.40 -0.40
CA PHE A 71 5.32 -7.48 -1.44
C PHE A 71 4.39 -6.27 -1.43
N MET A 72 3.88 -5.88 -0.26
CA MET A 72 3.04 -4.71 -0.07
C MET A 72 3.71 -3.45 -0.61
N ILE A 73 4.97 -3.23 -0.23
CA ILE A 73 5.70 -2.03 -0.61
C ILE A 73 6.02 -2.02 -2.11
N PHE A 74 6.52 -3.12 -2.67
CA PHE A 74 6.77 -3.23 -4.12
C PHE A 74 5.50 -3.01 -4.93
N LYS A 75 4.39 -3.66 -4.54
CA LYS A 75 3.12 -3.58 -5.26
C LYS A 75 2.46 -2.20 -5.14
N ARG A 76 2.51 -1.57 -3.96
CA ARG A 76 1.74 -0.35 -3.66
C ARG A 76 2.54 0.94 -3.82
N LEU A 77 3.85 0.94 -3.59
CA LEU A 77 4.67 2.15 -3.74
C LEU A 77 5.44 2.19 -5.07
N LYS A 78 5.49 1.07 -5.83
CA LYS A 78 6.27 0.93 -7.07
C LYS A 78 7.74 1.31 -6.92
N VAL A 79 8.27 1.12 -5.73
CA VAL A 79 9.69 1.34 -5.39
C VAL A 79 10.48 0.10 -5.78
N GLN A 80 11.69 0.29 -6.30
CA GLN A 80 12.46 -0.83 -6.86
C GLN A 80 13.51 -1.39 -5.88
N ASN A 81 13.78 -0.69 -4.78
CA ASN A 81 14.82 -1.10 -3.83
C ASN A 81 14.52 -0.65 -2.39
N LYS A 82 15.18 -1.32 -1.43
CA LYS A 82 15.07 -1.03 0.02
C LYS A 82 15.47 0.42 0.35
N ARG A 83 16.40 1.01 -0.41
CA ARG A 83 16.93 2.37 -0.18
C ARG A 83 15.90 3.46 -0.45
N GLU A 84 15.07 3.31 -1.49
CA GLU A 84 13.95 4.22 -1.79
C GLU A 84 12.89 4.21 -0.69
N ILE A 85 12.63 3.03 -0.12
CA ILE A 85 11.70 2.84 1.01
C ILE A 85 12.24 3.57 2.23
N THR A 86 13.51 3.35 2.55
CA THR A 86 14.20 4.04 3.64
C THR A 86 14.16 5.56 3.43
N LYS A 87 14.36 6.09 2.22
CA LYS A 87 14.26 7.53 1.96
C LYS A 87 12.84 8.07 2.18
N LEU A 88 11.82 7.38 1.66
CA LEU A 88 10.41 7.74 1.88
C LEU A 88 10.03 7.80 3.36
N ILE A 89 10.69 7.01 4.20
CA ILE A 89 10.39 6.90 5.63
C ILE A 89 11.31 7.78 6.47
N MET A 90 12.58 7.97 6.10
CA MET A 90 13.57 8.72 6.87
C MET A 90 13.54 10.23 6.64
N ASP A 91 12.88 10.73 5.60
CA ASP A 91 12.60 12.17 5.46
C ASP A 91 11.68 12.71 6.60
N ILE A 92 11.26 11.88 7.56
CA ILE A 92 10.57 12.29 8.80
C ILE A 92 11.55 12.86 9.85
N ASP A 93 12.81 12.39 9.88
CA ASP A 93 13.78 12.75 10.94
C ASP A 93 14.60 14.01 10.64
N THR A 94 14.59 14.48 9.39
CA THR A 94 15.16 15.77 9.03
C THR A 94 14.02 16.77 8.84
N GLY A 95 13.53 17.32 9.94
CA GLY A 95 12.83 18.60 9.90
C GLY A 95 13.78 19.66 9.35
N ALA A 96 13.74 19.86 8.03
CA ALA A 96 14.34 20.97 7.30
C ALA A 96 13.39 21.37 6.17
#